data_AF-A0A8X6LU01-F1
#
_entry.id   AF-A0A8X6LU01-F1
#
_cell.length_a   1.000
_cell.length_b   1.000
_cell.length_c   1.000
_cell.angle_alpha   90.00
_cell.angle_beta   90.00
_cell.angle_gamma   90.00
#
_symmetry.space_group_name_H-M   'P 1'
#
loop_
_entity.id
_entity.type
_entity.pdbx_description
1 polymer ?
#
loop_
_entity_poly.entity_id
_entity_poly.type
_entity_poly.pdbx_seq_one_letter_code
_entity_poly.pdbx_strand_id
1 'polypeptide(L)'
;MYPSEHCCFCYSVRALNIIDYEKRCRRYLTRRAPNLKWALLSLEALTEECKWRTDLNAVEYDTCSLFHFLKGLPTTLPFETDNVSLVTKLKYLYHKKKLLVILKDNLFNEYIEVLKVTLRTLLKRSDVEVLIKKFITVCNVLKPQTELTPEEVHQYEFIAELLKRCYELDVQDSQLVTTLVTMAIDRNMIQLSDSRFVQQPLYPQRFFSYILDHVSRERFDIAAYCSDHPRTLWEYSRNFSVVNAVSFGNSERAMLLLKHGFEVFPAHEMRRCGHGFPLIDEVVPRTHLMVLQMMSRMRSVNLMMLDTLRVYNDGLYSTTEDQKECFRLIWKAIPDPYVKYAEIGLSITTEYFHLVRHGILNPKRYDENTKYCIMYEMCFMDMAVGAKEPRSLKQLSRCAVRKSLRVTWSLPHGIYQLGLPRTLEQYLNLERE
;
A
#
# COMPACT_ATOMS: atom_id res chain seq x y z
N MET A 1 7.04 -54.42 20.74
CA MET A 1 5.82 -53.83 20.16
C MET A 1 5.84 -52.35 20.45
N TYR A 2 6.29 -51.56 19.48
CA TYR A 2 6.24 -50.09 19.45
C TYR A 2 5.55 -49.71 18.13
N PRO A 3 4.69 -48.68 18.08
CA PRO A 3 4.07 -48.25 16.84
C PRO A 3 5.11 -47.54 15.97
N SER A 4 5.13 -47.92 14.70
CA SER A 4 6.02 -47.43 13.66
C SER A 4 5.80 -45.94 13.37
N GLU A 5 6.91 -45.21 13.28
CA GLU A 5 7.01 -43.87 12.72
C GLU A 5 6.43 -43.86 11.28
N HIS A 6 5.27 -43.24 11.12
CA HIS A 6 4.74 -42.92 9.80
C HIS A 6 5.51 -41.73 9.23
N CYS A 7 6.33 -42.02 8.22
CA CYS A 7 6.93 -41.05 7.31
C CYS A 7 5.83 -40.20 6.66
N CYS A 8 5.77 -38.91 7.00
CA CYS A 8 4.66 -38.00 6.71
C CYS A 8 4.94 -37.03 5.54
N PHE A 9 5.75 -37.43 4.56
CA PHE A 9 6.13 -36.58 3.41
C PHE A 9 5.63 -37.12 2.06
N CYS A 10 4.32 -37.40 1.97
CA CYS A 10 3.68 -37.85 0.73
C CYS A 10 2.36 -37.09 0.45
N TYR A 11 2.38 -35.77 0.65
CA TYR A 11 1.36 -34.84 0.13
C TYR A 11 1.87 -34.25 -1.20
N SER A 12 1.95 -35.08 -2.24
CA SER A 12 0.91 -35.28 -3.25
C SER A 12 0.83 -34.17 -4.29
N VAL A 13 1.30 -34.51 -5.49
CA VAL A 13 0.91 -34.00 -6.82
C VAL A 13 -0.63 -33.92 -7.00
N ARG A 14 -1.44 -34.45 -6.07
CA ARG A 14 -2.89 -34.22 -5.99
C ARG A 14 -3.26 -32.76 -5.72
N ALA A 15 -2.42 -31.97 -5.07
CA ALA A 15 -2.68 -30.55 -4.79
C ALA A 15 -2.66 -29.69 -6.07
N LEU A 16 -2.04 -30.18 -7.15
CA LEU A 16 -1.94 -29.44 -8.40
C LEU A 16 -3.23 -29.46 -9.26
N ASN A 17 -4.29 -30.18 -8.88
CA ASN A 17 -5.52 -30.31 -9.69
C ASN A 17 -5.23 -30.66 -11.18
N ILE A 18 -4.05 -31.24 -11.45
CA ILE A 18 -3.56 -31.61 -12.78
C ILE A 18 -4.33 -32.83 -13.32
N ILE A 19 -5.00 -33.59 -12.46
CA ILE A 19 -5.67 -34.83 -12.83
C ILE A 19 -6.93 -34.58 -13.68
N ASP A 20 -7.69 -33.50 -13.44
CA ASP A 20 -8.85 -33.17 -14.29
C ASP A 20 -8.46 -32.32 -15.52
N TYR A 21 -7.31 -31.66 -15.45
CA TYR A 21 -6.65 -31.18 -16.66
C TYR A 21 -6.06 -32.33 -17.47
N GLU A 22 -5.76 -33.50 -16.91
CA GLU A 22 -5.09 -34.58 -17.63
C GLU A 22 -5.90 -35.06 -18.84
N LYS A 23 -7.24 -35.07 -18.79
CA LYS A 23 -8.07 -35.53 -19.92
C LYS A 23 -8.29 -34.46 -20.99
N ARG A 24 -8.49 -33.19 -20.59
CA ARG A 24 -8.63 -32.03 -21.51
C ARG A 24 -7.29 -31.59 -22.08
N CYS A 25 -6.27 -31.48 -21.24
CA CYS A 25 -4.88 -31.26 -21.63
C CYS A 25 -4.36 -32.47 -22.39
N ARG A 26 -4.54 -33.76 -22.01
CA ARG A 26 -4.14 -34.87 -22.92
C ARG A 26 -4.81 -34.76 -24.27
N ARG A 27 -6.12 -34.49 -24.38
CA ARG A 27 -6.79 -34.34 -25.71
C ARG A 27 -6.33 -33.11 -26.50
N TYR A 28 -5.95 -32.03 -25.81
CA TYR A 28 -5.42 -30.81 -26.42
C TYR A 28 -3.92 -30.93 -26.79
N LEU A 29 -3.14 -31.61 -25.95
CA LEU A 29 -1.68 -31.81 -26.01
C LEU A 29 -1.30 -32.98 -26.93
N THR A 30 -2.08 -34.07 -26.99
CA THR A 30 -1.88 -35.17 -27.97
C THR A 30 -2.07 -34.72 -29.42
N ARG A 31 -2.83 -33.65 -29.66
CA ARG A 31 -2.99 -33.04 -31.00
C ARG A 31 -1.82 -32.11 -31.41
N ARG A 32 -0.84 -31.81 -30.54
CA ARG A 32 0.19 -30.77 -30.77
C ARG A 32 1.62 -31.13 -30.33
N ALA A 33 1.95 -32.42 -30.33
CA ALA A 33 3.22 -33.09 -29.95
C ALA A 33 4.55 -32.28 -30.02
N PRO A 34 4.82 -31.48 -31.08
CA PRO A 34 5.93 -30.51 -31.11
C PRO A 34 6.19 -29.67 -29.86
N ASN A 35 5.13 -29.19 -29.21
CA ASN A 35 5.17 -28.10 -28.26
C ASN A 35 5.47 -28.56 -26.82
N LEU A 36 5.46 -29.88 -26.58
CA LEU A 36 5.56 -30.48 -25.25
C LEU A 36 7.01 -30.57 -24.76
N LYS A 37 7.95 -31.00 -25.63
CA LYS A 37 9.36 -31.21 -25.26
C LYS A 37 10.03 -29.93 -24.75
N TRP A 38 9.82 -28.81 -25.42
CA TRP A 38 10.41 -27.54 -25.00
C TRP A 38 9.77 -26.99 -23.72
N ALA A 39 8.46 -27.19 -23.53
CA ALA A 39 7.77 -26.80 -22.30
C ALA A 39 8.36 -27.54 -21.09
N LEU A 40 8.62 -28.85 -21.27
CA LEU A 40 9.26 -29.72 -20.29
C LEU A 40 10.72 -29.35 -20.04
N LEU A 41 11.51 -29.06 -21.08
CA LEU A 41 12.88 -28.58 -20.93
C LEU A 41 12.94 -27.21 -20.24
N SER A 42 11.97 -26.32 -20.51
CA SER A 42 11.89 -25.01 -19.83
C SER A 42 11.46 -25.16 -18.38
N LEU A 43 10.62 -26.15 -18.09
CA LEU A 43 10.22 -26.57 -16.75
C LEU A 43 11.42 -27.10 -15.96
N GLU A 44 12.18 -28.02 -16.56
CA GLU A 44 13.37 -28.63 -15.97
C GLU A 44 14.44 -27.56 -15.69
N ALA A 45 14.73 -26.69 -16.67
CA ALA A 45 15.65 -25.58 -16.49
C ALA A 45 15.18 -24.58 -15.42
N LEU A 46 13.87 -24.25 -15.36
CA LEU A 46 13.33 -23.37 -14.32
C LEU A 46 13.41 -24.04 -12.94
N THR A 47 13.19 -25.36 -12.87
CA THR A 47 13.24 -26.13 -11.62
C THR A 47 14.65 -26.22 -11.09
N GLU A 48 15.62 -26.49 -11.97
CA GLU A 48 17.04 -26.48 -11.64
C GLU A 48 17.50 -25.08 -11.21
N GLU A 49 17.08 -24.02 -11.90
CA GLU A 49 17.39 -22.65 -11.51
C GLU A 49 16.79 -22.29 -10.14
N CYS A 50 15.53 -22.66 -9.90
CA CYS A 50 14.88 -22.47 -8.61
C CYS A 50 15.60 -23.25 -7.51
N LYS A 51 15.92 -24.53 -7.76
CA LYS A 51 16.64 -25.40 -6.82
C LYS A 51 18.03 -24.88 -6.49
N TRP A 52 18.82 -24.56 -7.51
CA TRP A 52 20.15 -24.00 -7.36
C TRP A 52 20.11 -22.72 -6.52
N ARG A 53 19.11 -21.85 -6.77
CA ARG A 53 18.92 -20.64 -5.98
C ARG A 53 18.42 -20.92 -4.56
N THR A 54 17.55 -21.90 -4.34
CA THR A 54 17.10 -22.25 -2.98
C THR A 54 18.22 -22.91 -2.17
N ASP A 55 19.01 -23.77 -2.79
CA ASP A 55 20.16 -24.46 -2.18
C ASP A 55 21.26 -23.46 -1.81
N LEU A 56 21.57 -22.50 -2.69
CA LEU A 56 22.46 -21.36 -2.38
C LEU A 56 21.98 -20.54 -1.18
N ASN A 57 20.67 -20.52 -0.95
CA ASN A 57 20.05 -19.81 0.15
C ASN A 57 19.74 -20.72 1.34
N ALA A 58 20.30 -21.94 1.40
CA ALA A 58 20.05 -22.92 2.47
C ALA A 58 18.55 -23.11 2.78
N VAL A 59 17.73 -23.13 1.74
CA VAL A 59 16.34 -23.60 1.78
C VAL A 59 16.35 -24.94 1.07
N GLU A 60 16.18 -26.04 1.79
CA GLU A 60 15.96 -27.33 1.14
C GLU A 60 14.60 -27.27 0.42
N TYR A 61 14.66 -27.14 -0.90
CA TYR A 61 13.49 -27.23 -1.76
C TYR A 61 13.43 -28.64 -2.36
N ASP A 62 12.53 -29.48 -1.86
CA ASP A 62 12.39 -30.86 -2.32
C ASP A 62 11.75 -30.92 -3.72
N THR A 63 12.61 -30.79 -4.71
CA THR A 63 12.28 -30.93 -6.14
C THR A 63 12.03 -32.38 -6.57
N CYS A 64 12.21 -33.39 -5.71
CA CYS A 64 12.17 -34.80 -6.11
C CYS A 64 10.87 -35.16 -6.84
N SER A 65 9.75 -34.61 -6.37
CA SER A 65 8.43 -34.85 -6.97
C SER A 65 8.32 -34.34 -8.42
N LEU A 66 8.84 -33.14 -8.70
CA LEU A 66 8.79 -32.53 -10.02
C LEU A 66 9.84 -33.15 -10.96
N PHE A 67 11.02 -33.46 -10.43
CA PHE A 67 12.07 -34.18 -11.15
C PHE A 67 11.60 -35.54 -11.60
N HIS A 68 10.91 -36.29 -10.74
CA HIS A 68 10.38 -37.61 -11.07
C HIS A 68 9.29 -37.55 -12.15
N PHE A 69 8.50 -36.47 -12.19
CA PHE A 69 7.56 -36.20 -13.27
C PHE A 69 8.28 -35.87 -14.60
N LEU A 70 9.32 -35.04 -14.55
CA LEU A 70 10.05 -34.59 -15.75
C LEU A 70 10.96 -35.67 -16.34
N LYS A 71 11.55 -36.55 -15.53
CA LYS A 71 12.55 -37.57 -15.92
C LYS A 71 12.05 -38.58 -16.97
N GLY A 72 10.75 -38.69 -17.20
CA GLY A 72 10.13 -39.64 -18.14
C GLY A 72 9.64 -39.06 -19.49
N LEU A 73 9.69 -37.74 -19.67
CA LEU A 73 9.09 -37.06 -20.83
C LEU A 73 10.04 -36.63 -21.99
N PRO A 74 11.37 -36.46 -21.83
CA PRO A 74 12.23 -35.93 -22.89
C PRO A 74 12.62 -36.91 -24.01
N THR A 75 12.51 -38.22 -23.79
CA THR A 75 13.37 -39.21 -24.49
C THR A 75 12.86 -39.75 -25.84
N THR A 76 11.66 -39.39 -26.32
CA THR A 76 11.09 -40.10 -27.50
C THR A 76 10.64 -39.24 -28.69
N LEU A 77 10.89 -37.92 -28.71
CA LEU A 77 10.42 -37.08 -29.84
C LEU A 77 11.58 -36.36 -30.56
N PRO A 78 11.88 -36.73 -31.83
CA PRO A 78 12.74 -35.94 -32.72
C PRO A 78 12.00 -34.68 -33.17
N PHE A 79 12.71 -33.56 -33.37
CA PHE A 79 12.10 -32.29 -33.73
C PHE A 79 12.94 -31.46 -34.71
N GLU A 80 12.31 -31.05 -35.82
CA GLU A 80 12.80 -30.10 -36.83
C GLU A 80 12.02 -28.79 -36.71
N THR A 81 12.71 -27.67 -36.44
CA THR A 81 12.09 -26.35 -36.18
C THR A 81 11.81 -25.53 -37.44
N ASP A 82 12.28 -25.96 -38.59
CA ASP A 82 12.45 -25.07 -39.75
C ASP A 82 11.16 -24.89 -40.57
N ASN A 83 10.16 -25.76 -40.38
CA ASN A 83 8.92 -25.76 -41.17
C ASN A 83 7.65 -25.28 -40.42
N VAL A 84 7.79 -24.69 -39.23
CA VAL A 84 6.62 -24.29 -38.42
C VAL A 84 6.18 -22.85 -38.73
N SER A 85 4.91 -22.66 -39.09
CA SER A 85 4.34 -21.34 -39.42
C SER A 85 4.47 -20.32 -38.27
N LEU A 86 4.60 -19.02 -38.61
CA LEU A 86 4.72 -17.92 -37.65
C LEU A 86 3.58 -17.90 -36.62
N VAL A 87 2.35 -18.15 -37.05
CA VAL A 87 1.17 -18.22 -36.17
C VAL A 87 1.30 -19.35 -35.14
N THR A 88 1.91 -20.47 -35.52
CA THR A 88 2.16 -21.60 -34.61
C THR A 88 3.27 -21.26 -33.62
N LYS A 89 4.33 -20.57 -34.07
CA LYS A 89 5.39 -20.04 -33.17
C LYS A 89 4.82 -19.04 -32.15
N LEU A 90 3.92 -18.14 -32.56
CA LEU A 90 3.26 -17.19 -31.65
C LEU A 90 2.32 -17.88 -30.65
N LYS A 91 1.47 -18.80 -31.11
CA LYS A 91 0.63 -19.62 -30.21
C LYS A 91 1.48 -20.40 -29.21
N TYR A 92 2.61 -20.93 -29.65
CA TYR A 92 3.56 -21.63 -28.81
C TYR A 92 4.17 -20.72 -27.74
N LEU A 93 4.71 -19.55 -28.12
CA LEU A 93 5.26 -18.58 -27.16
C LEU A 93 4.23 -18.17 -26.11
N TYR A 94 2.97 -17.98 -26.53
CA TYR A 94 1.87 -17.72 -25.63
C TYR A 94 1.64 -18.88 -24.63
N HIS A 95 1.56 -20.12 -25.10
CA HIS A 95 1.39 -21.29 -24.22
C HIS A 95 2.58 -21.51 -23.29
N LYS A 96 3.81 -21.34 -23.78
CA LYS A 96 5.04 -21.40 -22.98
C LYS A 96 4.99 -20.35 -21.87
N LYS A 97 4.66 -19.10 -22.21
CA LYS A 97 4.51 -18.01 -21.24
C LYS A 97 3.44 -18.34 -20.20
N LYS A 98 2.26 -18.80 -20.63
CA LYS A 98 1.16 -19.15 -19.71
C LYS A 98 1.51 -20.33 -18.79
N LEU A 99 2.17 -21.36 -19.32
CA LEU A 99 2.60 -22.51 -18.52
C LEU A 99 3.66 -22.10 -17.49
N LEU A 100 4.65 -21.29 -17.88
CA LEU A 100 5.66 -20.77 -16.97
C LEU A 100 5.05 -19.94 -15.84
N VAL A 101 4.01 -19.15 -16.14
CA VAL A 101 3.25 -18.40 -15.12
C VAL A 101 2.61 -19.37 -14.13
N ILE A 102 1.79 -20.32 -14.59
CA ILE A 102 1.12 -21.31 -13.74
C ILE A 102 2.10 -22.05 -12.83
N LEU A 103 3.24 -22.46 -13.38
CA LEU A 103 4.25 -23.19 -12.61
C LEU A 103 4.95 -22.31 -11.59
N LYS A 104 5.31 -21.08 -11.95
CA LYS A 104 5.87 -20.13 -10.99
C LYS A 104 4.91 -19.89 -9.84
N ASP A 105 3.63 -19.71 -10.13
CA ASP A 105 2.62 -19.46 -9.11
C ASP A 105 2.45 -20.69 -8.19
N ASN A 106 2.40 -21.90 -8.75
CA ASN A 106 2.34 -23.14 -7.96
C ASN A 106 3.59 -23.36 -7.08
N LEU A 107 4.79 -23.21 -7.66
CA LEU A 107 6.05 -23.34 -6.90
C LEU A 107 6.14 -22.28 -5.79
N PHE A 108 5.69 -21.05 -6.07
CA PHE A 108 5.66 -19.97 -5.09
C PHE A 108 4.67 -20.26 -3.96
N ASN A 109 3.49 -20.82 -4.28
CA ASN A 109 2.50 -21.23 -3.29
C ASN A 109 3.04 -22.35 -2.38
N GLU A 110 3.66 -23.38 -2.95
CA GLU A 110 4.30 -24.44 -2.16
C GLU A 110 5.41 -23.89 -1.26
N TYR A 111 6.23 -22.98 -1.78
CA TYR A 111 7.27 -22.30 -1.01
C TYR A 111 6.68 -21.51 0.17
N ILE A 112 5.59 -20.77 -0.04
CA ILE A 112 4.88 -20.05 1.02
C ILE A 112 4.38 -21.00 2.10
N GLU A 113 3.79 -22.15 1.74
CA GLU A 113 3.29 -23.10 2.74
C GLU A 113 4.43 -23.69 3.59
N VAL A 114 5.58 -24.00 3.00
CA VAL A 114 6.79 -24.40 3.74
C VAL A 114 7.24 -23.29 4.68
N LEU A 115 7.33 -22.05 4.19
CA LEU A 115 7.74 -20.90 5.00
C LEU A 115 6.76 -20.63 6.15
N LYS A 116 5.45 -20.80 5.96
CA LYS A 116 4.45 -20.65 7.04
C LYS A 116 4.71 -21.63 8.18
N VAL A 117 5.02 -22.88 7.86
CA VAL A 117 5.37 -23.89 8.88
C VAL A 117 6.63 -23.47 9.63
N THR A 118 7.67 -23.02 8.90
CA THR A 118 8.91 -22.53 9.52
C THR A 118 8.65 -21.28 10.38
N LEU A 119 7.91 -20.29 9.89
CA LEU A 119 7.64 -19.03 10.58
C LEU A 119 7.01 -19.25 11.96
N ARG A 120 6.14 -20.26 12.08
CA ARG A 120 5.47 -20.63 13.34
C ARG A 120 6.43 -21.19 14.40
N THR A 121 7.55 -21.79 13.99
CA THR A 121 8.54 -22.35 14.93
C THR A 121 9.64 -21.38 15.29
N LEU A 122 9.82 -20.29 14.51
CA LEU A 122 10.86 -19.29 14.77
C LEU A 122 10.45 -18.33 15.89
N LEU A 123 11.22 -18.35 16.98
CA LEU A 123 11.05 -17.46 18.13
C LEU A 123 12.09 -16.33 18.19
N LYS A 124 13.21 -16.46 17.47
CA LYS A 124 14.31 -15.49 17.50
C LYS A 124 14.20 -14.49 16.34
N ARG A 125 14.52 -13.23 16.64
CA ARG A 125 14.58 -12.13 15.65
C ARG A 125 15.51 -12.45 14.48
N SER A 126 16.73 -12.90 14.77
CA SER A 126 17.75 -13.21 13.75
C SER A 126 17.27 -14.22 12.72
N ASP A 127 16.55 -15.25 13.17
CA ASP A 127 16.11 -16.35 12.31
C ASP A 127 14.98 -15.87 11.39
N VAL A 128 14.09 -15.02 11.89
CA VAL A 128 13.02 -14.40 11.10
C VAL A 128 13.60 -13.42 10.06
N GLU A 129 14.61 -12.62 10.42
CA GLU A 129 15.30 -11.75 9.47
C GLU A 129 15.95 -12.55 8.33
N VAL A 130 16.61 -13.67 8.64
CA VAL A 130 17.19 -14.57 7.64
C VAL A 130 16.09 -15.17 6.75
N LEU A 131 14.99 -15.65 7.33
CA LEU A 131 13.85 -16.21 6.58
C LEU A 131 13.27 -15.18 5.61
N ILE A 132 13.08 -13.94 6.05
CA ILE A 132 12.52 -12.87 5.23
C ILE A 132 13.49 -12.47 4.12
N LYS A 133 14.81 -12.39 4.39
CA LYS A 133 15.81 -12.13 3.35
C LYS A 133 15.78 -13.19 2.24
N LYS A 134 15.61 -14.46 2.61
CA LYS A 134 15.41 -15.56 1.66
C LYS A 134 14.12 -15.39 0.88
N PHE A 135 13.00 -15.07 1.54
CA PHE A 135 11.71 -14.82 0.89
C PHE A 135 11.78 -13.67 -0.12
N ILE A 136 12.34 -12.51 0.28
CA ILE A 136 12.53 -11.35 -0.60
C ILE A 136 13.39 -11.74 -1.82
N THR A 137 14.46 -12.51 -1.60
CA THR A 137 15.31 -13.01 -2.69
C THR A 137 14.49 -13.85 -3.67
N VAL A 138 13.70 -14.81 -3.19
CA VAL A 138 12.81 -15.64 -4.04
C VAL A 138 11.81 -14.76 -4.80
N CYS A 139 11.18 -13.78 -4.15
CA CYS A 139 10.26 -12.86 -4.83
C CYS A 139 10.94 -12.05 -5.93
N ASN A 140 12.17 -11.57 -5.72
CA ASN A 140 12.93 -10.84 -6.74
C ASN A 140 13.25 -11.70 -7.97
N VAL A 141 13.45 -13.00 -7.76
CA VAL A 141 13.70 -13.98 -8.85
C VAL A 141 12.43 -14.32 -9.60
N LEU A 142 11.38 -14.71 -8.86
CA LEU A 142 10.14 -15.18 -9.46
C LEU A 142 9.36 -14.04 -10.12
N LYS A 143 9.46 -12.83 -9.56
CA LYS A 143 8.69 -11.63 -9.91
C LYS A 143 7.19 -11.93 -9.89
N PRO A 144 6.64 -12.30 -8.71
CA PRO A 144 5.24 -12.66 -8.56
C PRO A 144 4.32 -11.53 -9.04
N GLN A 145 3.18 -11.88 -9.63
CA GLN A 145 2.27 -10.92 -10.27
C GLN A 145 1.74 -9.87 -9.30
N THR A 146 1.82 -8.59 -9.64
CA THR A 146 1.25 -7.50 -8.82
C THR A 146 -0.27 -7.59 -8.74
N GLU A 147 -0.87 -8.02 -9.85
CA GLU A 147 -2.29 -8.26 -10.02
C GLU A 147 -2.64 -9.68 -9.56
N LEU A 148 -3.40 -9.79 -8.47
CA LEU A 148 -3.79 -11.07 -7.86
C LEU A 148 -5.19 -11.51 -8.30
N THR A 149 -5.32 -12.80 -8.59
CA THR A 149 -6.62 -13.47 -8.66
C THR A 149 -7.13 -13.81 -7.25
N PRO A 150 -8.44 -14.12 -7.08
CA PRO A 150 -8.97 -14.55 -5.79
C PRO A 150 -8.26 -15.76 -5.18
N GLU A 151 -7.71 -16.64 -6.02
CA GLU A 151 -6.94 -17.83 -5.61
C GLU A 151 -5.52 -17.50 -5.14
N GLU A 152 -5.02 -16.29 -5.40
CA GLU A 152 -3.66 -15.85 -5.05
C GLU A 152 -3.64 -14.93 -3.81
N VAL A 153 -4.80 -14.64 -3.24
CA VAL A 153 -4.96 -13.75 -2.07
C VAL A 153 -4.12 -14.23 -0.88
N HIS A 154 -3.95 -15.54 -0.68
CA HIS A 154 -3.13 -16.10 0.39
C HIS A 154 -1.63 -15.71 0.28
N GLN A 155 -1.16 -15.35 -0.92
CA GLN A 155 0.21 -14.84 -1.11
C GLN A 155 0.38 -13.47 -0.46
N TYR A 156 -0.63 -12.60 -0.62
CA TYR A 156 -0.67 -11.30 0.05
C TYR A 156 -0.84 -11.47 1.57
N GLU A 157 -1.73 -12.36 2.01
CA GLU A 157 -1.94 -12.64 3.44
C GLU A 157 -0.64 -13.07 4.12
N PHE A 158 0.18 -13.86 3.44
CA PHE A 158 1.49 -14.26 3.95
C PHE A 158 2.47 -13.07 4.08
N ILE A 159 2.51 -12.15 3.13
CA ILE A 159 3.32 -10.92 3.25
C ILE A 159 2.87 -10.09 4.45
N ALA A 160 1.56 -9.97 4.65
CA ALA A 160 0.98 -9.28 5.80
C ALA A 160 1.32 -9.99 7.13
N GLU A 161 1.33 -11.32 7.15
CA GLU A 161 1.77 -12.13 8.30
C GLU A 161 3.26 -11.92 8.61
N LEU A 162 4.13 -11.85 7.59
CA LEU A 162 5.55 -11.54 7.76
C LEU A 162 5.75 -10.14 8.36
N LEU A 163 5.00 -9.13 7.91
CA LEU A 163 5.04 -7.78 8.49
C LEU A 163 4.61 -7.77 9.96
N LYS A 164 3.53 -8.48 10.28
CA LYS A 164 3.08 -8.65 11.67
C LYS A 164 4.17 -9.31 12.51
N ARG A 165 4.84 -10.34 11.99
CA ARG A 165 5.93 -11.03 12.70
C ARG A 165 7.16 -10.14 12.90
N CYS A 166 7.49 -9.29 11.93
CA CYS A 166 8.54 -8.28 12.07
C CYS A 166 8.27 -7.38 13.27
N TYR A 167 7.04 -6.91 13.40
CA TYR A 167 6.62 -6.10 14.54
C TYR A 167 6.66 -6.86 15.88
N GLU A 168 6.11 -8.08 15.93
CA GLU A 168 6.08 -8.88 17.17
C GLU A 168 7.48 -9.17 17.73
N LEU A 169 8.45 -9.36 16.85
CA LEU A 169 9.85 -9.59 17.22
C LEU A 169 10.70 -8.31 17.19
N ASP A 170 10.08 -7.16 16.90
CA ASP A 170 10.71 -5.84 16.83
C ASP A 170 11.96 -5.82 15.91
N VAL A 171 11.85 -6.44 14.74
CA VAL A 171 12.91 -6.48 13.72
C VAL A 171 13.42 -5.06 13.44
N GLN A 172 14.74 -4.85 13.53
CA GLN A 172 15.36 -3.52 13.43
C GLN A 172 15.89 -3.19 12.02
N ASP A 173 15.95 -4.18 11.13
CA ASP A 173 16.38 -4.02 9.74
C ASP A 173 15.32 -3.24 8.93
N SER A 174 15.49 -1.91 8.85
CA SER A 174 14.51 -1.03 8.21
C SER A 174 14.38 -1.24 6.71
N GLN A 175 15.46 -1.61 6.02
CA GLN A 175 15.44 -1.94 4.60
C GLN A 175 14.54 -3.15 4.34
N LEU A 176 14.67 -4.18 5.17
CA LEU A 176 13.84 -5.39 5.10
C LEU A 176 12.36 -5.08 5.33
N VAL A 177 12.05 -4.33 6.40
CA VAL A 177 10.66 -3.96 6.72
C VAL A 177 10.05 -3.11 5.61
N THR A 178 10.74 -2.06 5.16
CA THR A 178 10.28 -1.20 4.07
C THR A 178 10.09 -2.00 2.78
N THR A 179 10.96 -2.98 2.48
CA THR A 179 10.79 -3.85 1.30
C THR A 179 9.50 -4.67 1.39
N LEU A 180 9.19 -5.27 2.54
CA LEU A 180 7.94 -5.99 2.75
C LEU A 180 6.71 -5.08 2.65
N VAL A 181 6.80 -3.85 3.17
CA VAL A 181 5.74 -2.84 3.05
C VAL A 181 5.49 -2.50 1.57
N THR A 182 6.54 -2.26 0.80
CA THR A 182 6.44 -2.02 -0.65
C THR A 182 5.81 -3.21 -1.36
N MET A 183 6.26 -4.43 -1.06
CA MET A 183 5.68 -5.65 -1.63
C MET A 183 4.19 -5.81 -1.28
N ALA A 184 3.76 -5.39 -0.10
CA ALA A 184 2.34 -5.41 0.29
C ALA A 184 1.54 -4.32 -0.46
N ILE A 185 2.10 -3.12 -0.63
CA ILE A 185 1.47 -2.02 -1.35
C ILE A 185 1.30 -2.35 -2.84
N ASP A 186 2.29 -2.99 -3.46
CA ASP A 186 2.30 -3.31 -4.89
C ASP A 186 1.24 -4.33 -5.30
N ARG A 187 0.67 -5.09 -4.35
CA ARG A 187 -0.39 -6.05 -4.65
C ARG A 187 -1.74 -5.36 -4.82
N ASN A 188 -2.41 -5.65 -5.92
CA ASN A 188 -3.78 -5.21 -6.20
C ASN A 188 -4.63 -6.39 -6.71
N MET A 189 -5.96 -6.30 -6.62
CA MET A 189 -6.87 -7.31 -7.17
C MET A 189 -7.43 -6.88 -8.53
N ILE A 190 -7.49 -7.83 -9.48
CA ILE A 190 -7.96 -7.59 -10.86
C ILE A 190 -9.48 -7.34 -10.91
N GLN A 191 -10.27 -7.97 -10.02
CA GLN A 191 -11.73 -7.90 -10.03
C GLN A 191 -12.27 -7.16 -8.80
N LEU A 192 -12.86 -5.98 -9.03
CA LEU A 192 -13.56 -5.17 -8.03
C LEU A 192 -15.06 -5.50 -7.90
N SER A 193 -15.61 -6.30 -8.82
CA SER A 193 -17.07 -6.53 -8.91
C SER A 193 -17.61 -7.46 -7.82
N ASP A 194 -16.77 -8.36 -7.29
CA ASP A 194 -17.08 -9.16 -6.10
C ASP A 194 -16.20 -8.66 -4.96
N SER A 195 -16.76 -7.79 -4.13
CA SER A 195 -16.15 -7.20 -2.94
C SER A 195 -15.86 -8.25 -1.85
N ARG A 196 -15.02 -9.24 -2.14
CA ARG A 196 -14.39 -10.05 -1.09
C ARG A 196 -13.33 -9.18 -0.46
N PHE A 197 -13.65 -8.63 0.72
CA PHE A 197 -12.67 -7.99 1.58
C PHE A 197 -11.55 -9.00 1.85
N VAL A 198 -10.34 -8.69 1.41
CA VAL A 198 -9.17 -9.50 1.72
C VAL A 198 -8.92 -9.36 3.22
N GLN A 199 -8.94 -10.48 3.94
CA GLN A 199 -8.78 -10.46 5.39
C GLN A 199 -7.35 -10.03 5.74
N GLN A 200 -7.22 -8.86 6.38
CA GLN A 200 -5.92 -8.38 6.83
C GLN A 200 -5.69 -8.82 8.28
N PRO A 201 -4.43 -9.07 8.67
CA PRO A 201 -4.11 -9.21 10.08
C PRO A 201 -4.57 -7.97 10.84
N LEU A 202 -5.18 -8.16 11.99
CA LEU A 202 -5.43 -7.06 12.92
C LEU A 202 -4.08 -6.61 13.47
N TYR A 203 -3.58 -5.48 12.98
CA TYR A 203 -2.35 -4.91 13.49
C TYR A 203 -2.64 -4.09 14.76
N PRO A 204 -1.84 -4.26 15.83
CA PRO A 204 -1.99 -3.49 17.04
C PRO A 204 -1.70 -2.01 16.81
N GLN A 205 -2.17 -1.14 17.70
CA GLN A 205 -2.05 0.32 17.58
C GLN A 205 -0.60 0.80 17.35
N ARG A 206 0.37 0.19 18.03
CA ARG A 206 1.81 0.51 17.91
C ARG A 206 2.46 -0.02 16.62
N PHE A 207 1.78 -0.86 15.84
CA PHE A 207 2.28 -1.28 14.53
C PHE A 207 2.46 -0.09 13.59
N PHE A 208 1.55 0.88 13.66
CA PHE A 208 1.62 2.06 12.81
C PHE A 208 2.87 2.91 13.12
N SER A 209 3.19 3.15 14.40
CA SER A 209 4.43 3.83 14.79
C SER A 209 5.68 3.04 14.36
N TYR A 210 5.64 1.71 14.50
CA TYR A 210 6.73 0.84 14.05
C TYR A 210 7.04 1.01 12.57
N ILE A 211 6.00 1.00 11.70
CA ILE A 211 6.20 1.25 10.27
C ILE A 211 6.73 2.66 10.03
N LEU A 212 6.18 3.68 10.71
CA LEU A 212 6.63 5.06 10.55
C LEU A 212 8.11 5.25 10.91
N ASP A 213 8.60 4.57 11.95
CA ASP A 213 10.02 4.58 12.32
C ASP A 213 10.91 4.01 11.21
N HIS A 214 10.54 2.84 10.66
CA HIS A 214 11.32 2.21 9.59
C HIS A 214 11.32 3.00 8.29
N VAL A 215 10.17 3.51 7.85
CA VAL A 215 10.12 4.33 6.61
C VAL A 215 10.87 5.65 6.79
N SER A 216 10.89 6.23 7.99
CA SER A 216 11.65 7.45 8.27
C SER A 216 13.16 7.18 8.20
N ARG A 217 13.63 6.05 8.78
CA ARG A 217 15.04 5.63 8.73
C ARG A 217 15.51 5.36 7.30
N GLU A 218 14.68 4.72 6.48
CA GLU A 218 14.97 4.44 5.06
C GLU A 218 14.72 5.63 4.13
N ARG A 219 14.28 6.78 4.66
CA ARG A 219 13.91 7.97 3.87
C ARG A 219 12.90 7.67 2.77
N PHE A 220 11.95 6.78 3.07
CA PHE A 220 10.94 6.30 2.14
C PHE A 220 9.65 7.11 2.27
N ASP A 221 9.27 7.83 1.20
CA ASP A 221 8.00 8.57 1.15
C ASP A 221 6.83 7.63 0.89
N ILE A 222 6.44 6.93 1.95
CA ILE A 222 5.33 5.97 1.91
C ILE A 222 4.00 6.63 1.54
N ALA A 223 3.78 7.91 1.87
CA ALA A 223 2.55 8.61 1.55
C ALA A 223 2.42 8.87 0.04
N ALA A 224 3.51 9.33 -0.60
CA ALA A 224 3.57 9.45 -2.05
C ALA A 224 3.41 8.07 -2.70
N TYR A 225 4.14 7.06 -2.21
CA TYR A 225 4.09 5.70 -2.75
C TYR A 225 2.69 5.07 -2.70
N CYS A 226 2.00 5.16 -1.56
CA CYS A 226 0.61 4.70 -1.43
C CYS A 226 -0.33 5.45 -2.38
N SER A 227 -0.06 6.72 -2.65
CA SER A 227 -0.93 7.54 -3.50
C SER A 227 -0.81 7.21 -4.98
N ASP A 228 0.35 6.74 -5.41
CA ASP A 228 0.59 6.21 -6.76
C ASP A 228 0.01 4.78 -6.92
N HIS A 229 -0.34 4.11 -5.81
CA HIS A 229 -0.92 2.76 -5.78
C HIS A 229 -2.32 2.71 -5.12
N PRO A 230 -3.31 3.48 -5.63
CA PRO A 230 -4.62 3.64 -4.97
C PRO A 230 -5.49 2.37 -4.91
N ARG A 231 -5.13 1.33 -5.68
CA ARG A 231 -5.82 0.03 -5.75
C ARG A 231 -5.11 -1.07 -4.94
N THR A 232 -4.16 -0.69 -4.10
CA THR A 232 -3.48 -1.64 -3.23
C THR A 232 -4.46 -2.41 -2.36
N LEU A 233 -4.17 -3.69 -2.14
CA LEU A 233 -4.89 -4.52 -1.18
C LEU A 233 -4.63 -4.09 0.26
N TRP A 234 -3.51 -3.43 0.55
CA TRP A 234 -3.16 -3.06 1.93
C TRP A 234 -4.00 -1.87 2.41
N GLU A 235 -5.01 -2.13 3.26
CA GLU A 235 -5.96 -1.11 3.73
C GLU A 235 -5.26 -0.03 4.56
N TYR A 236 -4.16 -0.41 5.21
CA TYR A 236 -3.29 0.47 5.98
C TYR A 236 -2.63 1.56 5.15
N SER A 237 -2.54 1.42 3.82
CA SER A 237 -2.04 2.47 2.92
C SER A 237 -2.76 3.82 3.11
N ARG A 238 -4.06 3.79 3.43
CA ARG A 238 -4.86 5.01 3.66
C ARG A 238 -4.53 5.70 4.98
N ASN A 239 -3.87 5.00 5.91
CA ASN A 239 -3.49 5.54 7.22
C ASN A 239 -2.32 6.52 7.12
N PHE A 240 -1.61 6.59 5.99
CA PHE A 240 -0.48 7.50 5.75
C PHE A 240 -0.90 8.88 5.20
N SER A 241 -2.19 9.20 5.18
CA SER A 241 -2.71 10.52 4.80
C SER A 241 -3.17 11.30 6.03
N VAL A 242 -2.58 12.49 6.23
CA VAL A 242 -2.96 13.44 7.29
C VAL A 242 -4.41 13.90 7.10
N VAL A 243 -4.82 14.16 5.85
CA VAL A 243 -6.21 14.52 5.52
C VAL A 243 -7.18 13.43 5.96
N ASN A 244 -6.87 12.15 5.70
CA ASN A 244 -7.70 11.04 6.16
C ASN A 244 -7.74 10.97 7.68
N ALA A 245 -6.60 11.06 8.38
CA ALA A 245 -6.57 11.03 9.85
C ALA A 245 -7.49 12.11 10.45
N VAL A 246 -7.42 13.33 9.92
CA VAL A 246 -8.28 14.46 10.31
C VAL A 246 -9.75 14.16 10.01
N SER A 247 -10.06 13.60 8.85
CA SER A 247 -11.42 13.30 8.42
C SER A 247 -12.11 12.25 9.29
N PHE A 248 -11.36 11.30 9.83
CA PHE A 248 -11.85 10.29 10.76
C PHE A 248 -11.80 10.75 12.23
N GLY A 249 -11.34 11.98 12.53
CA GLY A 249 -11.15 12.44 13.91
C GLY A 249 -10.08 11.67 14.68
N ASN A 250 -9.11 11.04 14.00
CA ASN A 250 -8.08 10.27 14.68
C ASN A 250 -6.90 11.18 15.06
N SER A 251 -7.00 11.85 16.21
CA SER A 251 -6.03 12.84 16.71
C SER A 251 -4.66 12.22 16.98
N GLU A 252 -4.60 11.00 17.51
CA GLU A 252 -3.36 10.27 17.74
C GLU A 252 -2.62 10.00 16.42
N ARG A 253 -3.33 9.51 15.41
CA ARG A 253 -2.75 9.24 14.08
C ARG A 253 -2.31 10.53 13.41
N ALA A 254 -3.12 11.58 13.45
CA ALA A 254 -2.76 12.88 12.90
C ALA A 254 -1.49 13.42 13.59
N MET A 255 -1.45 13.39 14.92
CA MET A 255 -0.28 13.79 15.70
C MET A 255 0.96 12.97 15.33
N LEU A 256 0.84 11.66 15.22
CA LEU A 256 1.97 10.78 14.91
C LEU A 256 2.51 11.04 13.49
N LEU A 257 1.65 11.13 12.49
CA LEU A 257 2.04 11.51 11.12
C LEU A 257 2.78 12.85 11.09
N LEU A 258 2.22 13.86 11.77
CA LEU A 258 2.85 15.16 11.85
C LEU A 258 4.21 15.08 12.56
N LYS A 259 4.33 14.36 13.68
CA LYS A 259 5.61 14.15 14.39
C LYS A 259 6.68 13.55 13.49
N HIS A 260 6.33 12.60 12.64
CA HIS A 260 7.21 12.02 11.61
C HIS A 260 7.46 12.91 10.39
N GLY A 261 6.89 14.11 10.36
CA GLY A 261 7.14 15.09 9.31
C GLY A 261 6.31 14.90 8.05
N PHE A 262 5.23 14.11 8.09
CA PHE A 262 4.34 13.97 6.95
C PHE A 262 3.76 15.33 6.56
N GLU A 263 3.74 15.60 5.26
CA GLU A 263 3.12 16.82 4.76
C GLU A 263 1.61 16.76 4.96
N VAL A 264 1.02 17.86 5.45
CA VAL A 264 -0.42 17.94 5.73
C VAL A 264 -1.25 17.72 4.46
N PHE A 265 -0.82 18.34 3.37
CA PHE A 265 -1.58 18.39 2.13
C PHE A 265 -0.68 18.26 0.90
N PRO A 266 -0.04 17.09 0.71
CA PRO A 266 0.96 16.86 -0.33
C PRO A 266 0.41 17.04 -1.76
N ALA A 267 1.31 17.21 -2.73
CA ALA A 267 0.95 17.48 -4.12
C ALA A 267 0.01 16.42 -4.74
N HIS A 268 0.10 15.15 -4.32
CA HIS A 268 -0.82 14.11 -4.78
C HIS A 268 -2.26 14.29 -4.27
N GLU A 269 -2.45 14.77 -3.04
CA GLU A 269 -3.80 15.11 -2.53
C GLU A 269 -4.34 16.33 -3.29
N MET A 270 -3.50 17.33 -3.54
CA MET A 270 -3.85 18.51 -4.33
C MET A 270 -4.32 18.16 -5.75
N ARG A 271 -3.62 17.24 -6.44
CA ARG A 271 -4.03 16.76 -7.78
C ARG A 271 -5.41 16.09 -7.77
N ARG A 272 -5.76 15.38 -6.69
CA ARG A 272 -7.09 14.75 -6.53
C ARG A 272 -8.19 15.79 -6.34
N CYS A 273 -7.87 16.98 -5.82
CA CYS A 273 -8.83 18.06 -5.61
C CYS A 273 -9.23 18.73 -6.93
N GLY A 274 -8.35 18.79 -7.93
CA GLY A 274 -8.54 19.61 -9.15
C GLY A 274 -9.33 18.96 -10.30
N HIS A 275 -10.02 17.83 -10.12
CA HIS A 275 -10.63 17.03 -11.22
C HIS A 275 -9.64 16.66 -12.34
N GLY A 276 -8.35 16.54 -12.03
CA GLY A 276 -7.33 16.31 -13.05
C GLY A 276 -7.00 17.55 -13.89
N PHE A 277 -7.47 18.74 -13.51
CA PHE A 277 -6.93 20.00 -14.04
C PHE A 277 -5.50 20.16 -13.53
N PRO A 278 -4.48 20.13 -14.42
CA PRO A 278 -3.13 20.45 -14.01
C PRO A 278 -3.09 21.93 -13.61
N LEU A 279 -2.32 22.27 -12.56
CA LEU A 279 -2.08 23.67 -12.12
C LEU A 279 -3.25 24.37 -11.42
N ILE A 280 -4.19 23.62 -10.82
CA ILE A 280 -5.28 24.22 -10.03
C ILE A 280 -4.77 25.11 -8.87
N ASP A 281 -3.57 24.84 -8.39
CA ASP A 281 -2.88 25.59 -7.34
C ASP A 281 -2.31 26.94 -7.79
N GLU A 282 -2.24 27.19 -9.10
CA GLU A 282 -1.97 28.54 -9.64
C GLU A 282 -3.22 29.43 -9.56
N VAL A 283 -4.41 28.84 -9.51
CA VAL A 283 -5.70 29.54 -9.49
C VAL A 283 -6.23 29.70 -8.07
N VAL A 284 -6.15 28.63 -7.29
CA VAL A 284 -6.65 28.56 -5.91
C VAL A 284 -5.47 28.30 -4.98
N PRO A 285 -5.24 29.15 -3.96
CA PRO A 285 -4.17 28.91 -2.99
C PRO A 285 -4.26 27.52 -2.37
N ARG A 286 -3.12 26.84 -2.25
CA ARG A 286 -3.03 25.47 -1.72
C ARG A 286 -3.71 25.28 -0.36
N THR A 287 -3.61 26.27 0.52
CA THR A 287 -4.26 26.25 1.84
C THR A 287 -5.79 26.30 1.74
N HIS A 288 -6.36 26.98 0.75
CA HIS A 288 -7.80 27.03 0.52
C HIS A 288 -8.30 25.67 0.00
N LEU A 289 -7.58 25.07 -0.96
CA LEU A 289 -7.86 23.71 -1.43
C LEU A 289 -7.78 22.68 -0.30
N MET A 290 -6.79 22.82 0.59
CA MET A 290 -6.65 21.97 1.77
C MET A 290 -7.88 22.04 2.68
N VAL A 291 -8.35 23.25 3.02
CA VAL A 291 -9.55 23.44 3.85
C VAL A 291 -10.77 22.79 3.18
N LEU A 292 -11.01 23.10 1.91
CA LEU A 292 -12.15 22.56 1.15
C LEU A 292 -12.12 21.03 1.08
N GLN A 293 -10.94 20.45 0.83
CA GLN A 293 -10.77 19.01 0.76
C GLN A 293 -10.99 18.33 2.13
N MET A 294 -10.53 18.94 3.23
CA MET A 294 -10.78 18.42 4.57
C MET A 294 -12.27 18.48 4.92
N MET A 295 -12.96 19.60 4.65
CA MET A 295 -14.40 19.73 4.87
C MET A 295 -15.19 18.68 4.06
N SER A 296 -14.83 18.51 2.78
CA SER A 296 -15.42 17.49 1.91
C SER A 296 -15.29 16.09 2.50
N ARG A 297 -14.08 15.72 2.95
CA ARG A 297 -13.82 14.38 3.49
C ARG A 297 -14.45 14.14 4.86
N MET A 298 -14.42 15.11 5.77
CA MET A 298 -15.13 15.04 7.05
C MET A 298 -16.62 14.81 6.81
N ARG A 299 -17.23 15.58 5.91
CA ARG A 299 -18.63 15.40 5.54
C ARG A 299 -18.90 14.01 4.98
N SER A 300 -18.07 13.51 4.07
CA SER A 300 -18.23 12.14 3.54
C SER A 300 -18.16 11.08 4.63
N VAL A 301 -17.20 11.18 5.57
CA VAL A 301 -17.07 10.24 6.69
C VAL A 301 -18.29 10.32 7.62
N ASN A 302 -18.72 11.54 7.97
CA ASN A 302 -19.87 11.74 8.84
C ASN A 302 -21.16 11.18 8.21
N LEU A 303 -21.33 11.35 6.90
CA LEU A 303 -22.46 10.76 6.17
C LEU A 303 -22.40 9.22 6.09
N MET A 304 -21.20 8.62 6.09
CA MET A 304 -21.06 7.15 6.16
C MET A 304 -21.35 6.61 7.57
N MET A 305 -21.02 7.38 8.61
CA MET A 305 -21.20 6.96 10.01
C MET A 305 -22.63 7.19 10.53
N LEU A 306 -23.33 8.19 10.01
CA LEU A 306 -24.71 8.47 10.38
C LEU A 306 -25.65 7.49 9.67
N ASP A 307 -26.25 6.58 10.45
CA ASP A 307 -27.26 5.66 9.96
C ASP A 307 -28.40 6.45 9.28
N THR A 308 -28.72 6.07 8.05
CA THR A 308 -29.42 6.83 6.98
C THR A 308 -30.81 7.41 7.32
N LEU A 309 -31.31 7.24 8.55
CA LEU A 309 -32.68 7.51 8.97
C LEU A 309 -32.87 8.82 9.77
N ARG A 310 -31.81 9.58 10.09
CA ARG A 310 -31.90 10.82 10.89
C ARG A 310 -31.33 12.08 10.22
N VAL A 311 -31.34 12.15 8.89
CA VAL A 311 -30.89 13.36 8.18
C VAL A 311 -32.00 14.42 8.18
N TYR A 312 -32.13 15.15 9.28
CA TYR A 312 -32.63 16.52 9.22
C TYR A 312 -31.55 17.41 8.60
N ASN A 313 -31.95 18.46 7.87
CA ASN A 313 -31.07 19.33 7.09
C ASN A 313 -29.87 19.93 7.86
N ASP A 314 -29.93 20.00 9.20
CA ASP A 314 -28.83 20.48 10.06
C ASP A 314 -27.63 19.53 10.17
N GLY A 315 -27.80 18.22 9.95
CA GLY A 315 -26.72 17.24 10.12
C GLY A 315 -25.65 17.25 9.01
N LEU A 316 -25.95 17.88 7.86
CA LEU A 316 -25.15 17.80 6.63
C LEU A 316 -23.86 18.63 6.65
N TYR A 317 -23.72 19.57 7.60
CA TYR A 317 -22.57 20.47 7.74
C TYR A 317 -22.02 20.46 9.17
N SER A 318 -21.95 19.27 9.78
CA SER A 318 -21.43 19.08 11.13
C SER A 318 -20.04 18.46 11.12
N THR A 319 -19.25 18.79 12.15
CA THR A 319 -17.98 18.13 12.48
C THR A 319 -18.03 17.61 13.90
N THR A 320 -17.37 16.48 14.16
CA THR A 320 -17.18 15.97 15.52
C THR A 320 -16.11 16.79 16.25
N GLU A 321 -16.12 16.78 17.58
CA GLU A 321 -15.08 17.47 18.36
C GLU A 321 -13.68 16.89 18.08
N ASP A 322 -13.58 15.59 17.83
CA ASP A 322 -12.34 14.93 17.44
C ASP A 322 -11.81 15.43 16.08
N GLN A 323 -12.70 15.62 15.09
CA GLN A 323 -12.35 16.22 13.80
C GLN A 323 -11.87 17.66 13.98
N LYS A 324 -12.53 18.45 14.84
CA LYS A 324 -12.13 19.83 15.13
C LYS A 324 -10.76 19.90 15.78
N GLU A 325 -10.48 19.02 16.74
CA GLU A 325 -9.17 18.96 17.39
C GLU A 325 -8.09 18.55 16.39
N CYS A 326 -8.34 17.54 15.56
CA CYS A 326 -7.41 17.19 14.48
C CYS A 326 -7.12 18.37 13.55
N PHE A 327 -8.14 19.14 13.18
CA PHE A 327 -7.99 20.32 12.34
C PHE A 327 -7.15 21.42 13.02
N ARG A 328 -7.34 21.66 14.32
CA ARG A 328 -6.47 22.56 15.11
C ARG A 328 -5.03 22.08 15.15
N LEU A 329 -4.80 20.77 15.30
CA LEU A 329 -3.47 20.16 15.25
C LEU A 329 -2.76 20.42 13.91
N ILE A 330 -3.49 20.40 12.80
CA ILE A 330 -2.92 20.75 11.49
C ILE A 330 -2.37 22.18 11.48
N TRP A 331 -3.14 23.14 11.99
CA TRP A 331 -2.73 24.55 12.02
C TRP A 331 -1.60 24.85 13.00
N LYS A 332 -1.33 23.92 13.93
CA LYS A 332 -0.09 23.93 14.74
C LYS A 332 1.13 23.50 13.92
N ALA A 333 0.96 22.70 12.86
CA ALA A 333 2.07 22.16 12.06
C ALA A 333 2.49 23.03 10.85
N ILE A 334 1.62 23.93 10.38
CA ILE A 334 1.88 24.77 9.19
C ILE A 334 2.21 26.23 9.57
N PRO A 335 2.97 26.96 8.74
CA PRO A 335 3.33 28.35 9.00
C PRO A 335 2.21 29.34 8.63
N ASP A 336 1.21 28.88 7.89
CA ASP A 336 0.17 29.74 7.32
C ASP A 336 -0.81 30.28 8.38
N PRO A 337 -1.31 31.51 8.21
CA PRO A 337 -2.41 32.03 9.02
C PRO A 337 -3.71 31.24 8.78
N TYR A 338 -4.69 31.41 9.67
CA TYR A 338 -6.04 30.91 9.42
C TYR A 338 -6.59 31.54 8.13
N VAL A 339 -7.21 30.71 7.30
CA VAL A 339 -7.85 31.15 6.07
C VAL A 339 -9.22 31.71 6.44
N LYS A 340 -9.61 32.85 5.88
CA LYS A 340 -10.93 33.43 6.15
C LYS A 340 -11.97 32.95 5.17
N TYR A 341 -13.22 32.84 5.64
CA TYR A 341 -14.37 32.42 4.82
C TYR A 341 -14.46 33.21 3.51
N ALA A 342 -14.34 34.54 3.59
CA ALA A 342 -14.39 35.42 2.42
C ALA A 342 -13.26 35.14 1.41
N GLU A 343 -12.06 34.76 1.86
CA GLU A 343 -10.93 34.43 0.98
C GLU A 343 -11.17 33.13 0.22
N ILE A 344 -11.74 32.12 0.89
CA ILE A 344 -12.14 30.86 0.25
C ILE A 344 -13.26 31.12 -0.76
N GLY A 345 -14.30 31.87 -0.37
CA GLY A 345 -15.40 32.24 -1.26
C GLY A 345 -14.92 32.90 -2.55
N LEU A 346 -14.04 33.90 -2.45
CA LEU A 346 -13.44 34.55 -3.62
C LEU A 346 -12.64 33.57 -4.48
N SER A 347 -11.93 32.63 -3.86
CA SER A 347 -11.14 31.63 -4.58
C SER A 347 -12.01 30.63 -5.32
N ILE A 348 -13.15 30.23 -4.76
CA ILE A 348 -14.14 29.36 -5.42
C ILE A 348 -14.73 30.06 -6.64
N THR A 349 -15.08 31.34 -6.51
CA THR A 349 -15.58 32.14 -7.65
C THR A 349 -14.50 32.30 -8.73
N THR A 350 -13.26 32.56 -8.33
CA THR A 350 -12.11 32.67 -9.25
C THR A 350 -11.87 31.36 -10.00
N GLU A 351 -11.89 30.23 -9.29
CA GLU A 351 -11.80 28.89 -9.86
C GLU A 351 -12.90 28.66 -10.90
N TYR A 352 -14.15 28.95 -10.56
CA TYR A 352 -15.28 28.75 -11.45
C TYR A 352 -15.13 29.52 -12.76
N PHE A 353 -14.85 30.82 -12.70
CA PHE A 353 -14.67 31.62 -13.91
C PHE A 353 -13.44 31.21 -14.73
N HIS A 354 -12.36 30.81 -14.05
CA HIS A 354 -11.19 30.25 -14.73
C HIS A 354 -11.56 28.98 -15.51
N LEU A 355 -12.20 28.00 -14.86
CA LEU A 355 -12.60 26.75 -15.50
C LEU A 355 -13.60 26.99 -16.66
N VAL A 356 -14.57 27.89 -16.49
CA VAL A 356 -15.51 28.28 -17.56
C VAL A 356 -14.76 28.87 -18.76
N ARG A 357 -13.80 29.77 -18.53
CA ARG A 357 -12.97 30.36 -19.60
C ARG A 357 -12.18 29.32 -20.38
N HIS A 358 -11.78 28.23 -19.72
CA HIS A 358 -11.06 27.11 -20.33
C HIS A 358 -11.96 25.99 -20.86
N GLY A 359 -13.28 26.21 -20.92
CA GLY A 359 -14.24 25.24 -21.47
C GLY A 359 -14.52 24.04 -20.55
N ILE A 360 -14.15 24.12 -19.28
CA ILE A 360 -14.34 23.07 -18.27
C ILE A 360 -15.53 23.46 -17.39
N LEU A 361 -16.76 23.21 -17.86
CA LEU A 361 -17.96 23.55 -17.11
C LEU A 361 -18.29 22.45 -16.08
N ASN A 362 -18.11 22.75 -14.79
CA ASN A 362 -18.55 21.88 -13.69
C ASN A 362 -19.32 22.66 -12.61
N PRO A 363 -20.62 22.95 -12.83
CA PRO A 363 -21.42 23.74 -11.90
C PRO A 363 -21.60 23.04 -10.54
N LYS A 364 -21.64 21.70 -10.54
CA LYS A 364 -21.77 20.90 -9.32
C LYS A 364 -20.61 21.15 -8.35
N ARG A 365 -19.39 21.30 -8.86
CA ARG A 365 -18.22 21.60 -8.05
C ARG A 365 -18.33 22.96 -7.36
N TYR A 366 -18.77 23.98 -8.09
CA TYR A 366 -18.97 25.31 -7.51
C TYR A 366 -19.96 25.24 -6.34
N ASP A 367 -21.08 24.55 -6.54
CA ASP A 367 -22.09 24.36 -5.49
C ASP A 367 -21.53 23.56 -4.30
N GLU A 368 -20.76 22.50 -4.55
CA GLU A 368 -20.12 21.68 -3.51
C GLU A 368 -19.07 22.46 -2.72
N ASN A 369 -18.17 23.16 -3.39
CA ASN A 369 -17.15 23.98 -2.74
C ASN A 369 -17.77 25.11 -1.92
N THR A 370 -18.85 25.73 -2.42
CA THR A 370 -19.60 26.74 -1.66
C THR A 370 -20.15 26.15 -0.37
N LYS A 371 -20.74 24.95 -0.43
CA LYS A 371 -21.23 24.23 0.75
C LYS A 371 -20.12 23.88 1.73
N TYR A 372 -18.95 23.46 1.25
CA TYR A 372 -17.79 23.18 2.11
C TYR A 372 -17.23 24.46 2.75
N CYS A 373 -17.27 25.59 2.05
CA CYS A 373 -16.91 26.89 2.58
C CYS A 373 -17.84 27.32 3.72
N ILE A 374 -19.15 27.15 3.56
CA ILE A 374 -20.15 27.41 4.62
C ILE A 374 -19.91 26.49 5.82
N MET A 375 -19.66 25.20 5.59
CA MET A 375 -19.34 24.25 6.65
C MET A 375 -18.10 24.68 7.45
N TYR A 376 -17.06 25.17 6.76
CA TYR A 376 -15.87 25.69 7.43
C TYR A 376 -16.18 26.87 8.34
N GLU A 377 -16.96 27.84 7.87
CA GLU A 377 -17.39 28.99 8.68
C GLU A 377 -18.18 28.55 9.93
N MET A 378 -19.18 27.67 9.74
CA MET A 378 -20.04 27.22 10.83
C MET A 378 -19.29 26.39 11.88
N CYS A 379 -18.40 25.50 11.44
CA CYS A 379 -17.71 24.57 12.34
C CYS A 379 -16.44 25.14 12.98
N PHE A 380 -15.82 26.13 12.35
CA PHE A 380 -14.53 26.71 12.73
C PHE A 380 -14.58 28.24 12.78
N MET A 381 -15.67 28.79 13.33
CA MET A 381 -15.96 30.22 13.38
C MET A 381 -14.79 31.04 13.97
N ASP A 382 -14.11 30.50 14.99
CA ASP A 382 -12.93 31.09 15.63
C ASP A 382 -11.74 31.29 14.68
N MET A 383 -11.63 30.46 13.64
CA MET A 383 -10.58 30.55 12.63
C MET A 383 -11.06 31.30 11.38
N ALA A 384 -12.28 31.01 10.94
CA ALA A 384 -12.83 31.41 9.64
C ALA A 384 -13.29 32.87 9.59
N VAL A 385 -13.65 33.46 10.74
CA VAL A 385 -14.18 34.83 10.86
C VAL A 385 -13.12 35.77 11.46
N GLY A 386 -13.32 37.08 11.31
CA GLY A 386 -12.47 38.13 11.87
C GLY A 386 -11.27 38.50 11.00
N ALA A 387 -10.43 39.37 11.53
CA ALA A 387 -9.25 39.86 10.83
C ALA A 387 -8.24 38.73 10.60
N LYS A 388 -7.55 38.77 9.46
CA LYS A 388 -6.43 37.87 9.18
C LYS A 388 -5.20 38.38 9.90
N GLU A 389 -4.72 37.59 10.85
CA GLU A 389 -3.54 37.94 11.65
C GLU A 389 -2.34 37.09 11.23
N PRO A 390 -1.13 37.67 11.19
CA PRO A 390 0.08 36.91 10.97
C PRO A 390 0.29 35.92 12.13
N ARG A 391 0.90 34.77 11.84
CA ARG A 391 1.27 33.81 12.90
C ARG A 391 2.39 34.37 13.76
N SER A 392 2.39 33.99 15.03
CA SER A 392 3.43 34.41 15.98
C SER A 392 4.82 33.95 15.53
N LEU A 393 5.86 34.72 15.89
CA LEU A 393 7.24 34.33 15.60
C LEU A 393 7.59 32.97 16.21
N LYS A 394 7.00 32.64 17.37
CA LYS A 394 7.09 31.31 17.99
C LYS A 394 6.65 30.26 16.97
N GLN A 395 5.40 30.33 16.50
CA GLN A 395 4.87 29.40 15.49
C GLN A 395 5.74 29.28 14.25
N LEU A 396 6.15 30.41 13.66
CA LEU A 396 7.00 30.42 12.46
C LEU A 396 8.34 29.73 12.71
N SER A 397 8.94 29.94 13.89
CA SER A 397 10.20 29.30 14.28
C SER A 397 10.05 27.78 14.39
N ARG A 398 8.96 27.29 15.01
CA ARG A 398 8.67 25.85 15.04
C ARG A 398 8.54 25.26 13.66
N CYS A 399 7.75 25.88 12.78
CA CYS A 399 7.57 25.39 11.42
C CYS A 399 8.88 25.41 10.64
N ALA A 400 9.73 26.44 10.82
CA ALA A 400 11.03 26.51 10.18
C ALA A 400 11.97 25.38 10.63
N VAL A 401 12.12 25.16 11.95
CA VAL A 401 12.96 24.08 12.49
C VAL A 401 12.45 22.72 12.03
N ARG A 402 11.14 22.46 12.15
CA ARG A 402 10.54 21.19 11.71
C ARG A 402 10.68 20.99 10.21
N LYS A 403 10.52 22.03 9.39
CA LYS A 403 10.75 21.96 7.93
C LYS A 403 12.20 21.57 7.63
N SER A 404 13.17 22.14 8.33
CA SER A 404 14.59 21.77 8.17
C SER A 404 14.84 20.30 8.52
N LEU A 405 14.34 19.85 9.68
CA LEU A 405 14.48 18.45 10.12
C LEU A 405 13.75 17.46 9.21
N ARG A 406 12.62 17.86 8.63
CA ARG A 406 11.90 17.06 7.65
C ARG A 406 12.72 16.85 6.38
N VAL A 407 13.32 17.92 5.85
CA VAL A 407 14.15 17.84 4.63
C VAL A 407 15.32 16.87 4.81
N THR A 408 15.87 16.76 6.02
CA THR A 408 16.93 15.81 6.36
C THR A 408 16.43 14.45 6.85
N TRP A 409 15.12 14.18 6.77
CA TRP A 409 14.48 12.94 7.26
C TRP A 409 14.81 12.63 8.73
N SER A 410 15.02 13.68 9.52
CA SER A 410 15.44 13.54 10.91
C SER A 410 14.25 13.55 11.86
N LEU A 411 13.04 13.94 11.45
CA LEU A 411 11.87 13.88 12.34
C LEU A 411 11.43 12.43 12.63
N PRO A 412 10.96 12.11 13.87
CA PRO A 412 10.99 12.96 15.06
C PRO A 412 12.35 12.96 15.78
N HIS A 413 13.18 11.93 15.56
CA HIS A 413 14.41 11.63 16.33
C HIS A 413 15.42 12.78 16.44
N GLY A 414 15.57 13.54 15.36
CA GLY A 414 16.45 14.69 15.22
C GLY A 414 16.11 15.83 16.17
N ILE A 415 14.87 15.93 16.68
CA ILE A 415 14.53 16.90 17.73
C ILE A 415 15.32 16.59 19.00
N TYR A 416 15.37 15.31 19.41
CA TYR A 416 16.07 14.88 20.62
C TYR A 416 17.60 15.00 20.47
N GLN A 417 18.11 14.87 19.23
CA GLN A 417 19.53 15.03 18.92
C GLN A 417 20.02 16.47 19.03
N LEU A 418 19.12 17.45 19.04
CA LEU A 418 19.49 18.87 19.24
C LEU A 418 19.87 19.19 20.70
N GLY A 419 19.62 18.28 21.65
CA GLY A 419 19.95 18.49 23.07
C GLY A 419 19.16 19.64 23.70
N LEU A 420 17.92 19.86 23.26
CA LEU A 420 17.08 20.96 23.73
C LEU A 420 16.45 20.63 25.11
N PRO A 421 16.13 21.64 25.93
CA PRO A 421 15.28 21.45 27.09
C PRO A 421 13.94 20.77 26.71
N ARG A 422 13.45 19.88 27.57
CA ARG A 422 12.21 19.09 27.35
C ARG A 422 11.02 19.95 26.92
N THR A 423 10.89 21.17 27.42
CA THR A 423 9.80 22.09 27.04
C THR A 423 9.87 22.48 25.56
N LEU A 424 11.07 22.71 25.02
CA LEU A 424 11.28 23.01 23.60
C LEU A 424 11.13 21.75 22.73
N GLU A 425 11.53 20.58 23.24
CA GLU A 425 11.27 19.30 22.56
C GLU A 425 9.76 19.05 22.40
N GLN A 426 8.98 19.21 23.48
CA GLN A 426 7.52 19.07 23.46
C GLN A 426 6.87 20.08 22.51
N TYR A 427 7.36 21.31 22.51
CA TYR A 427 6.93 22.36 21.62
C TYR A 427 7.16 22.01 20.13
N LEU A 428 8.37 21.53 19.79
CA LEU A 428 8.71 21.08 18.44
C LEU A 428 7.99 19.78 18.05
N ASN A 429 7.65 18.92 19.02
CA ASN A 429 6.87 17.70 18.81
C ASN A 429 5.34 17.91 18.75
N LEU A 430 4.88 19.17 18.74
CA LEU A 430 3.46 19.55 18.69
C LEU A 430 2.64 19.13 19.91
N GLU A 431 3.29 18.75 21.01
CA GLU A 431 2.62 18.30 22.25
C GLU A 431 2.16 19.47 23.12
N ARG A 432 2.80 20.64 22.98
CA ARG A 432 2.52 21.86 23.74
C ARG A 432 2.61 23.09 22.85
N GLU A 433 1.97 24.17 23.30
CA GLU A 433 1.97 25.47 22.63
C GLU A 433 3.16 26.36 22.95
#